data_AF-A0A9D0W108-F1
#
_entry.id   AF-A0A9D0W108-F1
#
_cell.length_a   1.000
_cell.length_b   1.000
_cell.length_c   1.000
_cell.angle_alpha   90.00
_cell.angle_beta   90.00
_cell.angle_gamma   90.00
#
_symmetry.space_group_name_H-M   'P 1'
#
loop_
_entity.id
_entity.type
_entity.pdbx_description
1 polymer ?
#
loop_
_entity_poly.entity_id
_entity_poly.type
_entity_poly.pdbx_seq_one_letter_code
_entity_poly.pdbx_strand_id
1 'polypeptide(L)'
;MAELDIQAVSDYLRDLQDRICDALAELDGEKGFREDSWTREEGGGGRSRVLEEGGVFEKAGINFSHVHGPGLPASATAHRPELAGRSFQALGVSLVIHPRNPYVPTSHANVRFFLAEKDGAEPVWWFGGGFDLTPYYGFREDAVH
;
A
#
# COMPACT_ATOMS: atom_id res chain seq x y z
N MET A 1 28.76 -2.09 3.93
CA MET A 1 27.46 -2.55 3.36
C MET A 1 26.47 -1.45 3.64
N ALA A 2 25.63 -1.05 2.67
CA ALA A 2 24.60 -0.05 2.94
C ALA A 2 23.64 -0.62 3.99
N GLU A 3 23.49 0.10 5.10
CA GLU A 3 22.56 -0.25 6.16
C GLU A 3 21.12 -0.10 5.63
N LEU A 4 20.24 -1.03 5.99
CA LEU A 4 18.86 -1.01 5.49
C LEU A 4 18.07 0.09 6.20
N ASP A 5 17.67 1.11 5.45
CA ASP A 5 16.94 2.26 5.98
C ASP A 5 15.43 2.08 5.79
N ILE A 6 14.76 1.51 6.79
CA ILE A 6 13.31 1.33 6.79
C ILE A 6 12.55 2.66 6.91
N GLN A 7 13.17 3.69 7.50
CA GLN A 7 12.56 4.99 7.66
C GLN A 7 12.42 5.65 6.28
N ALA A 8 13.46 5.59 5.44
CA ALA A 8 13.41 6.07 4.07
C ALA A 8 12.27 5.41 3.25
N VAL A 9 12.04 4.11 3.44
CA VAL A 9 10.92 3.39 2.78
C VAL A 9 9.57 3.88 3.30
N SER A 10 9.44 4.06 4.62
CA SER A 10 8.21 4.56 5.25
C SER A 10 7.86 5.96 4.79
N ASP A 11 8.85 6.85 4.74
CA ASP A 11 8.68 8.23 4.29
C ASP A 11 8.28 8.28 2.81
N TYR A 12 8.94 7.49 1.95
CA TYR A 12 8.55 7.36 0.54
C TYR A 12 7.10 6.88 0.37
N LEU A 13 6.69 5.86 1.12
CA LEU A 13 5.34 5.30 1.01
C LEU A 13 4.26 6.26 1.53
N ARG A 14 4.56 7.03 2.58
CA ARG A 14 3.66 8.09 3.08
C ARG A 14 3.50 9.21 2.06
N ASP A 15 4.61 9.70 1.51
CA ASP A 15 4.62 10.70 0.44
C ASP A 15 3.89 10.20 -0.82
N LEU A 16 4.06 8.92 -1.17
CA LEU A 16 3.34 8.30 -2.29
C LEU A 16 1.82 8.33 -2.07
N GLN A 17 1.35 7.98 -0.87
CA GLN A 17 -0.07 8.10 -0.52
C GLN A 17 -0.54 9.56 -0.65
N ASP A 18 0.25 10.52 -0.15
CA ASP A 18 -0.07 11.95 -0.20
C ASP A 18 -0.22 12.42 -1.66
N ARG A 19 0.79 12.19 -2.51
CA ARG A 19 0.76 12.58 -3.92
C ARG A 19 -0.38 11.95 -4.73
N ILE A 20 -0.70 10.67 -4.49
CA ILE A 20 -1.81 10.01 -5.18
C ILE A 20 -3.15 10.62 -4.75
N CYS A 21 -3.35 10.85 -3.44
CA CYS A 21 -4.56 11.48 -2.94
C CYS A 21 -4.73 12.90 -3.49
N ASP A 22 -3.67 13.70 -3.54
CA ASP A 22 -3.72 15.07 -4.05
C ASP A 22 -4.10 15.10 -5.54
N ALA A 23 -3.45 14.26 -6.36
CA ALA A 23 -3.75 14.16 -7.79
C ALA A 23 -5.19 13.70 -8.07
N LEU A 24 -5.71 12.74 -7.29
CA LEU A 24 -7.09 12.28 -7.45
C LEU A 24 -8.10 13.33 -6.96
N ALA A 25 -7.82 14.05 -5.87
CA ALA A 25 -8.69 15.12 -5.38
C ALA A 25 -8.77 16.27 -6.40
N GLU A 26 -7.66 16.63 -7.04
CA GLU A 26 -7.64 17.63 -8.12
C GLU A 26 -8.52 17.20 -9.30
N LEU A 27 -8.39 15.94 -9.75
CA LEU A 27 -9.21 15.39 -10.84
C LEU A 27 -10.70 15.30 -10.48
N ASP A 28 -11.04 15.06 -9.21
CA ASP A 28 -12.41 14.89 -8.74
C ASP A 28 -13.18 16.22 -8.57
N GLY A 29 -12.48 17.36 -8.61
CA GLY A 29 -13.04 18.70 -8.36
C GLY A 29 -12.88 19.16 -6.91
N GLU A 30 -11.72 18.90 -6.30
CA GLU A 30 -11.31 19.30 -4.94
C GLU A 30 -12.07 18.61 -3.79
N LYS A 31 -12.83 17.55 -4.07
CA LYS A 31 -13.37 16.70 -3.00
C LYS A 31 -12.23 15.97 -2.31
N GLY A 32 -11.96 16.33 -1.06
CA GLY A 32 -10.88 15.75 -0.27
C GLY A 32 -11.15 14.30 0.17
N PHE A 33 -10.07 13.57 0.46
CA PHE A 33 -10.13 12.28 1.11
C PHE A 33 -10.44 12.44 2.62
N ARG A 34 -11.32 11.59 3.15
CA ARG A 34 -11.45 11.39 4.59
C ARG A 34 -10.32 10.47 5.05
N GLU A 35 -9.48 10.97 5.95
CA GLU A 35 -8.45 10.16 6.60
C GLU A 35 -8.97 9.51 7.88
N ASP A 36 -8.60 8.26 8.09
CA ASP A 36 -8.74 7.52 9.33
C ASP A 36 -7.38 6.93 9.73
N SER A 37 -6.79 7.51 10.77
CA SER A 37 -5.49 7.08 11.32
C SER A 37 -5.74 6.12 12.47
N TRP A 38 -5.06 4.96 12.44
CA TRP A 38 -5.28 3.89 13.40
C TRP A 38 -3.97 3.26 13.86
N THR A 39 -4.02 2.63 15.03
CA THR A 39 -2.91 1.89 15.64
C THR A 39 -3.33 0.46 15.95
N ARG A 40 -2.34 -0.43 16.06
CA ARG A 40 -2.53 -1.83 16.45
C ARG A 40 -1.90 -2.07 17.82
N GLU A 41 -2.64 -2.71 18.71
CA GLU A 41 -2.12 -3.12 20.03
C GLU A 41 -0.88 -4.03 19.90
N GLU A 42 -0.87 -4.89 18.89
CA GLU A 42 0.23 -5.80 18.57
C GLU A 42 1.47 -5.11 17.97
N GLY A 43 1.36 -3.84 17.58
CA GLY A 43 2.44 -3.04 17.01
C GLY A 43 2.11 -2.39 15.65
N GLY A 44 2.51 -1.14 15.51
CA GLY A 44 2.35 -0.34 14.29
C GLY A 44 0.97 0.29 14.12
N GLY A 45 0.57 0.52 12.87
CA GLY A 45 -0.65 1.24 12.52
C GLY A 45 -0.76 1.55 11.03
N GLY A 46 -1.59 2.53 10.69
CA GLY A 46 -1.78 2.97 9.32
C GLY A 46 -2.61 4.23 9.17
N ARG A 47 -2.70 4.69 7.93
CA ARG A 47 -3.55 5.81 7.49
C ARG A 47 -4.43 5.30 6.35
N SER A 48 -5.72 5.18 6.59
CA SER A 48 -6.70 4.85 5.57
C SER A 48 -7.28 6.13 5.00
N ARG A 49 -7.21 6.34 3.68
CA ARG A 49 -7.83 7.50 3.04
C ARG A 49 -8.91 7.05 2.07
N VAL A 50 -10.11 7.59 2.26
CA VAL A 50 -11.28 7.23 1.47
C VAL A 50 -11.94 8.48 0.89
N LEU A 51 -12.15 8.47 -0.43
CA LEU A 51 -13.02 9.40 -1.14
C LEU A 51 -14.26 8.60 -1.57
N GLU A 52 -15.43 9.10 -1.26
CA GLU A 52 -16.72 8.50 -1.60
C GLU A 52 -17.62 9.55 -2.23
N GLU A 53 -18.44 9.15 -3.19
CA GLU A 53 -19.40 9.99 -3.89
C GLU A 53 -18.79 11.24 -4.54
N GLY A 54 -17.62 11.10 -5.17
CA GLY A 54 -16.91 12.16 -5.88
C GLY A 54 -17.57 12.65 -7.17
N GLY A 55 -16.95 13.59 -7.86
CA GLY A 55 -17.37 14.06 -9.18
C GLY A 55 -17.00 13.10 -10.32
N VAL A 56 -15.79 12.55 -10.25
CA VAL A 56 -15.21 11.59 -11.20
C VAL A 56 -15.15 10.20 -10.59
N PHE A 57 -14.76 10.09 -9.32
CA PHE A 57 -14.60 8.83 -8.62
C PHE A 57 -15.82 8.51 -7.77
N GLU A 58 -16.45 7.36 -8.02
CA GLU A 58 -17.53 6.86 -7.17
C GLU A 58 -16.98 6.52 -5.78
N LYS A 59 -15.82 5.83 -5.76
CA LYS A 59 -15.11 5.47 -4.55
C LYS A 59 -13.62 5.26 -4.82
N ALA A 60 -12.76 5.82 -3.98
CA ALA A 60 -11.33 5.57 -4.01
C ALA A 60 -10.81 5.32 -2.59
N GLY A 61 -10.02 4.27 -2.43
CA GLY A 61 -9.34 3.94 -1.17
C GLY A 61 -7.84 3.86 -1.39
N ILE A 62 -7.06 4.66 -0.66
CA ILE A 62 -5.60 4.65 -0.70
C ILE A 62 -5.12 4.47 0.74
N ASN A 63 -4.57 3.31 1.05
CA ASN A 63 -4.27 2.90 2.41
C ASN A 63 -2.77 2.69 2.59
N PHE A 64 -2.19 3.40 3.55
CA PHE A 64 -0.85 3.16 4.06
C PHE A 64 -0.93 2.33 5.34
N SER A 65 -0.05 1.35 5.49
CA SER A 65 0.18 0.68 6.77
C SER A 65 1.66 0.47 7.01
N HIS A 66 2.04 0.45 8.29
CA HIS A 66 3.33 0.00 8.79
C HIS A 66 3.06 -0.76 10.08
N VAL A 67 3.10 -2.09 10.00
CA VAL A 67 2.86 -3.02 11.09
C VAL A 67 4.13 -3.74 11.46
N HIS A 68 4.30 -4.03 12.74
CA HIS A 68 5.48 -4.73 13.24
C HIS A 68 5.12 -5.61 14.44
N GLY A 69 5.93 -6.63 14.69
CA GLY A 69 5.69 -7.54 15.81
C GLY A 69 6.86 -8.47 16.10
N PRO A 70 6.83 -9.19 17.23
CA PRO A 70 7.92 -10.04 17.67
C PRO A 70 8.05 -11.35 16.87
N GLY A 71 7.06 -11.69 16.04
CA GLY A 71 7.05 -12.93 15.27
C GLY A 71 5.93 -12.99 14.24
N LEU A 72 6.17 -13.72 13.15
CA LEU A 72 5.14 -14.04 12.17
C LEU A 72 4.23 -15.20 12.65
N PRO A 73 2.96 -15.24 12.24
CA PRO A 73 2.09 -16.38 12.48
C PRO A 73 2.64 -17.65 11.81
N ALA A 74 2.35 -18.82 12.40
CA ALA A 74 2.85 -20.11 11.92
C ALA A 74 2.51 -20.42 10.45
N SER A 75 1.38 -19.89 9.95
CA SER A 75 0.99 -19.99 8.54
C SER A 75 1.96 -19.28 7.59
N ALA A 76 2.56 -18.17 8.01
CA ALA A 76 3.51 -17.40 7.21
C ALA A 76 4.93 -17.98 7.23
N THR A 77 5.27 -18.77 8.26
CA THR A 77 6.60 -19.41 8.41
C THR A 77 6.63 -20.85 7.90
N ALA A 78 5.48 -21.49 7.68
CA ALA A 78 5.39 -22.89 7.23
C ALA A 78 6.16 -23.17 5.93
N HIS A 79 6.22 -22.21 5.01
CA HIS A 79 6.96 -22.30 3.74
C HIS A 79 8.25 -21.47 3.73
N ARG A 80 8.59 -20.81 4.85
CA ARG A 80 9.74 -19.91 5.01
C ARG A 80 10.36 -20.10 6.40
N PRO A 81 10.95 -21.28 6.68
CA PRO A 81 11.50 -21.60 8.00
C PRO A 81 12.58 -20.62 8.46
N GLU A 82 13.26 -19.94 7.53
CA GLU A 82 14.23 -18.88 7.80
C GLU A 82 13.62 -17.65 8.51
N LEU A 83 12.30 -17.50 8.50
CA LEU A 83 11.57 -16.42 9.18
C LEU A 83 11.13 -16.81 10.61
N ALA A 84 11.26 -18.07 11.00
CA ALA A 84 10.81 -18.53 12.31
C ALA A 84 11.63 -17.89 13.45
N GLY A 85 10.94 -17.32 14.43
CA GLY A 85 11.57 -16.67 15.59
C GLY A 85 12.27 -15.35 15.28
N ARG A 86 11.96 -14.73 14.13
CA ARG A 86 12.39 -13.36 13.78
C ARG A 86 11.30 -12.35 14.14
N SER A 87 11.69 -11.16 14.60
CA SER A 87 10.79 -10.00 14.58
C SER A 87 10.52 -9.61 13.13
N PHE A 88 9.42 -8.92 12.88
CA PHE A 88 9.07 -8.48 11.53
C PHE A 88 8.57 -7.05 11.49
N GLN A 89 8.74 -6.42 10.33
CA GLN A 89 8.11 -5.18 9.94
C GLN A 89 7.56 -5.35 8.51
N ALA A 90 6.34 -4.89 8.30
CA ALA A 90 5.70 -4.87 6.99
C ALA A 90 5.04 -3.51 6.79
N LEU A 91 5.39 -2.84 5.69
CA LEU A 91 4.81 -1.56 5.33
C LEU A 91 4.46 -1.51 3.85
N GLY A 92 3.45 -0.74 3.51
CA GLY A 92 3.02 -0.63 2.12
C GLY A 92 1.91 0.38 1.91
N VAL A 93 1.74 0.74 0.64
CA VAL A 93 0.56 1.43 0.12
C VAL A 93 -0.22 0.47 -0.75
N SER A 94 -1.53 0.38 -0.53
CA SER A 94 -2.46 -0.35 -1.38
C SER A 94 -3.62 0.54 -1.74
N LEU A 95 -4.06 0.49 -3.00
CA LEU A 95 -5.16 1.32 -3.47
C LEU A 95 -6.08 0.60 -4.44
N VAL A 96 -7.34 1.00 -4.44
CA VAL A 96 -8.34 0.68 -5.45
C VAL A 96 -9.16 1.94 -5.73
N ILE A 97 -9.37 2.21 -7.01
CA ILE A 97 -10.09 3.39 -7.49
C ILE A 97 -11.21 2.93 -8.42
N HIS A 98 -12.43 3.35 -8.12
CA HIS A 98 -13.64 3.10 -8.89
C HIS A 98 -14.19 4.41 -9.47
N PRO A 99 -13.98 4.68 -10.76
CA PRO A 99 -14.58 5.81 -11.46
C PRO A 99 -16.10 5.66 -11.62
N ARG A 100 -16.83 6.77 -11.67
CA ARG A 100 -18.26 6.79 -12.00
C ARG A 100 -18.54 6.49 -13.47
N ASN A 101 -17.67 6.99 -14.35
CA ASN A 101 -17.83 6.83 -15.79
C ASN A 101 -17.28 5.47 -16.22
N PRO A 102 -18.08 4.56 -16.80
CA PRO A 102 -17.63 3.22 -17.17
C PRO A 102 -16.58 3.20 -18.30
N TYR A 103 -16.35 4.33 -18.98
CA TYR A 103 -15.25 4.48 -19.92
C TYR A 103 -13.90 4.75 -19.25
N VAL A 104 -13.89 5.00 -17.94
CA VAL A 104 -12.67 5.06 -17.14
C VAL A 104 -12.54 3.73 -16.38
N PRO A 105 -11.42 3.02 -16.48
CA PRO A 105 -11.24 1.71 -15.87
C PRO A 105 -11.13 1.81 -14.34
N THR A 106 -11.56 0.77 -13.64
CA THR A 106 -11.11 0.55 -12.26
C THR A 106 -9.60 0.30 -12.28
N SER A 107 -8.87 0.83 -11.30
CA SER A 107 -7.44 0.58 -11.18
C SER A 107 -7.07 0.14 -9.77
N HIS A 108 -6.08 -0.75 -9.68
CA HIS A 108 -5.49 -1.19 -8.42
C HIS A 108 -3.97 -1.03 -8.47
N ALA A 109 -3.37 -0.70 -7.33
CA ALA A 109 -1.93 -0.74 -7.16
C ALA A 109 -1.54 -1.12 -5.74
N ASN A 110 -0.37 -1.74 -5.62
CA ASN A 110 0.24 -2.09 -4.35
C ASN A 110 1.76 -1.93 -4.43
N VAL A 111 2.37 -1.29 -3.43
CA VAL A 111 3.83 -1.30 -3.23
C VAL A 111 4.07 -1.56 -1.75
N ARG A 112 4.85 -2.60 -1.44
CA ARG A 112 5.10 -3.03 -0.07
C ARG A 112 6.54 -3.49 0.13
N PHE A 113 7.01 -3.34 1.35
CA PHE A 113 8.30 -3.79 1.83
C PHE A 113 8.12 -4.67 3.06
N PHE A 114 8.91 -5.73 3.13
CA PHE A 114 8.94 -6.65 4.26
C PHE A 114 10.37 -6.81 4.77
N LEU A 115 10.52 -6.81 6.09
CA LEU A 115 11.78 -7.02 6.81
C LEU A 115 11.55 -7.99 7.97
N ALA A 116 12.43 -8.97 8.12
CA ALA A 116 12.50 -9.85 9.28
C ALA A 116 13.92 -9.94 9.85
N GLU A 117 14.03 -9.74 11.16
CA GLU A 117 15.30 -9.53 11.86
C GLU A 117 15.43 -10.47 13.05
N LYS A 118 16.68 -10.81 13.37
CA LYS A 118 17.04 -11.60 14.54
C LYS A 118 18.50 -11.32 14.89
N ASP A 119 18.77 -11.13 16.17
CA ASP A 119 20.12 -10.87 16.65
C ASP A 119 21.10 -11.97 16.20
N GLY A 120 22.23 -11.54 15.65
CA GLY A 120 23.28 -12.44 15.15
C GLY A 120 22.94 -13.17 13.85
N ALA A 121 21.87 -12.80 13.15
CA ALA A 121 21.53 -13.36 11.84
C ALA A 121 21.31 -12.24 10.81
N GLU A 122 21.72 -12.47 9.56
CA GLU A 122 21.45 -11.55 8.45
C GLU A 122 19.93 -11.32 8.30
N PRO A 123 19.49 -10.07 8.03
CA PRO A 123 18.07 -9.76 7.85
C PRO A 123 17.53 -10.39 6.56
N VAL A 124 16.27 -10.82 6.60
CA VAL A 124 15.56 -11.30 5.41
C VAL A 124 14.56 -10.23 5.00
N TRP A 125 14.64 -9.77 3.75
CA TRP A 125 13.79 -8.71 3.26
C TRP A 125 13.46 -8.87 1.78
N TRP A 126 12.34 -8.28 1.36
CA TRP A 126 11.96 -8.19 -0.04
C TRP A 126 10.97 -7.06 -0.25
N PHE A 127 10.94 -6.55 -1.48
CA PHE A 127 9.83 -5.74 -1.97
C PHE A 127 8.78 -6.62 -2.65
N GLY A 128 7.56 -6.13 -2.68
CA GLY A 128 6.49 -6.69 -3.51
C GLY A 128 5.59 -5.56 -4.00
N GLY A 129 4.90 -5.79 -5.11
CA GLY A 129 3.99 -4.80 -5.64
C GLY A 129 3.56 -5.08 -7.06
N GLY A 130 2.90 -4.09 -7.64
CA GLY A 130 2.37 -4.11 -8.98
C GLY A 130 1.21 -3.12 -9.09
N PHE A 131 0.74 -2.94 -10.32
CA PHE A 131 -0.49 -2.22 -10.62
C PHE A 131 -1.18 -2.93 -11.77
N ASP A 132 -2.49 -2.71 -11.87
CA ASP A 132 -3.31 -3.30 -12.90
C ASP A 132 -4.51 -2.40 -13.21
N LEU A 133 -5.05 -2.61 -14.41
CA LEU A 133 -6.15 -1.85 -14.98
C LEU A 133 -7.29 -2.83 -15.28
N THR A 134 -8.50 -2.49 -14.83
CA THR A 134 -9.72 -3.28 -15.01
C THR A 134 -10.75 -2.45 -15.78
N PRO A 135 -10.68 -2.41 -17.12
CA PRO A 135 -11.63 -1.67 -17.93
C PRO A 135 -13.00 -2.35 -17.99
N TYR A 136 -14.06 -1.54 -18.00
CA TYR A 136 -15.41 -2.01 -18.37
C TYR A 136 -15.59 -1.96 -19.89
N TYR A 137 -15.21 -0.84 -20.50
CA TYR A 137 -15.06 -0.65 -21.94
C TYR A 137 -13.59 -0.39 -22.24
N GLY A 138 -12.89 -1.38 -22.80
CA GLY A 138 -11.46 -1.28 -23.07
C GLY A 138 -11.14 -0.53 -24.36
N PHE A 139 -10.17 0.38 -24.29
CA PHE A 139 -9.55 1.03 -25.44
C PHE A 139 -8.15 0.47 -25.66
N ARG A 140 -7.78 0.22 -26.92
CA ARG A 140 -6.48 -0.39 -27.24
C ARG A 140 -5.34 0.56 -26.92
N GLU A 141 -5.55 1.84 -27.15
CA GLU A 141 -4.61 2.92 -26.89
C GLU A 141 -4.27 2.98 -25.40
N ASP A 142 -5.27 2.91 -24.52
CA ASP A 142 -5.09 2.92 -23.06
C ASP A 142 -4.34 1.68 -22.55
N ALA A 143 -4.53 0.52 -23.18
CA ALA A 143 -3.81 -0.70 -22.82
C ALA A 143 -2.33 -0.69 -23.26
N VAL A 144 -1.98 0.14 -24.24
CA VAL A 144 -0.61 0.27 -24.78
C VAL A 144 0.19 1.39 -24.08
N HIS A 145 -0.49 2.43 -23.59
CA HIS A 145 0.10 3.57 -22.89
C HIS A 145 0.83 3.15 -21.61
#